data_AF-C9LWH0-F1
#
_entry.id   AF-C9LWH0-F1
#
_cell.length_a   1.000
_cell.length_b   1.000
_cell.length_c   1.000
_cell.angle_alpha   90.00
_cell.angle_beta   90.00
_cell.angle_gamma   90.00
#
_symmetry.space_group_name_H-M   'P 1'
#
loop_
_entity.id
_entity.type
_entity.pdbx_description
1 polymer ?
#
loop_
_entity_poly.entity_id
_entity_poly.type
_entity_poly.pdbx_seq_one_letter_code
_entity_poly.pdbx_strand_id
1 'polypeptide(L)'
;MGVPITFLDKYNPEQFEILGITLGNTVDYPMTVIYQDGVQHNRDGETQGGGKVNTRAAILVKEKPVGKVYYTAKNTDGYLLSIYPRILIRRIRR
;
A
#
# COMPACT_ATOMS: atom_id res chain seq x y z
N MET A 1 15.17 5.74 1.37
CA MET A 1 15.60 6.68 0.34
C MET A 1 14.61 6.63 -0.81
N GLY A 2 14.22 7.76 -1.41
CA GLY A 2 13.39 7.78 -2.62
C GLY A 2 14.27 7.58 -3.86
N VAL A 3 13.84 6.72 -4.79
CA VAL A 3 14.50 6.52 -6.08
C VAL A 3 13.64 7.22 -7.15
N PRO A 4 14.21 8.10 -7.99
CA PRO A 4 13.45 8.72 -9.08
C PRO A 4 12.87 7.66 -10.03
N ILE A 5 11.65 7.88 -10.54
CA ILE A 5 11.00 6.92 -11.45
C ILE A 5 11.84 6.66 -12.71
N THR A 6 12.60 7.66 -13.17
CA THR A 6 13.51 7.60 -14.32
C THR A 6 14.73 6.69 -14.11
N PHE A 7 14.95 6.18 -12.90
CA PHE A 7 16.06 5.25 -12.62
C PHE A 7 15.94 3.97 -13.45
N LEU A 8 14.74 3.39 -13.53
CA LEU A 8 14.50 2.17 -14.30
C LEU A 8 14.70 2.41 -15.79
N ASP A 9 14.21 3.54 -16.32
CA ASP A 9 14.41 3.92 -17.72
C ASP A 9 15.89 4.10 -18.06
N LYS A 10 16.68 4.63 -17.12
CA LYS A 10 18.12 4.87 -17.35
C LYS A 10 18.95 3.59 -17.29
N TYR A 11 18.72 2.73 -16.30
CA TYR A 11 19.62 1.62 -16.00
C TYR A 11 19.08 0.25 -16.44
N ASN A 12 17.78 0.10 -16.60
CA ASN A 12 17.13 -1.18 -16.90
C ASN A 12 16.01 -1.08 -17.97
N PRO A 13 16.17 -0.27 -19.04
CA PRO A 13 15.07 0.05 -19.97
C PRO A 13 14.50 -1.18 -20.69
N GLU A 14 15.33 -2.19 -20.95
CA GLU A 14 14.92 -3.40 -21.68
C GLU A 14 14.50 -4.55 -20.77
N GLN A 15 14.59 -4.38 -19.44
CA GLN A 15 14.33 -5.45 -18.49
C GLN A 15 12.93 -5.37 -17.88
N PHE A 16 12.41 -4.16 -17.65
CA PHE A 16 11.16 -3.95 -16.94
C PHE A 16 10.27 -2.90 -17.60
N GLU A 17 8.97 -3.16 -17.56
CA GLU A 17 7.91 -2.23 -17.92
C GLU A 17 7.16 -1.79 -16.65
N ILE A 18 6.87 -0.50 -16.51
CA ILE A 18 6.03 0.03 -15.43
C ILE A 18 4.57 -0.16 -15.79
N LEU A 19 3.85 -0.95 -14.99
CA LEU A 19 2.43 -1.22 -15.18
C LEU A 19 1.52 -0.24 -14.46
N GLY A 20 2.01 0.39 -13.39
CA GLY A 20 1.21 1.35 -12.60
C GLY A 20 1.70 1.52 -11.18
N ILE A 21 0.83 2.08 -10.34
CA ILE A 21 1.09 2.38 -8.93
C ILE A 21 -0.08 1.92 -8.05
N THR A 22 0.22 1.38 -6.87
CA THR A 22 -0.80 1.06 -5.87
C THR A 22 -1.13 2.32 -5.05
N LEU A 23 -2.06 3.14 -5.54
CA LEU A 23 -2.50 4.36 -4.87
C LEU A 23 -3.95 4.71 -5.23
N GLY A 24 -4.79 4.91 -4.22
CA GLY A 24 -6.18 5.35 -4.43
C GLY A 24 -7.04 4.25 -5.04
N ASN A 25 -8.02 4.60 -5.88
CA ASN A 25 -9.00 3.64 -6.42
C ASN A 25 -8.48 2.86 -7.64
N THR A 26 -7.16 2.84 -7.88
CA THR A 26 -6.59 1.92 -8.87
C THR A 26 -6.73 0.51 -8.32
N VAL A 27 -7.69 -0.25 -8.85
CA VAL A 27 -8.05 -1.62 -8.42
C VAL A 27 -7.84 -2.65 -9.52
N ASP A 28 -7.34 -2.26 -10.69
CA ASP A 28 -7.02 -3.18 -11.79
C ASP A 28 -5.73 -3.98 -11.57
N TYR A 29 -5.28 -4.12 -10.31
CA TYR A 29 -4.20 -5.01 -9.93
C TYR A 29 -4.63 -5.97 -8.83
N PRO A 30 -4.15 -7.23 -8.87
CA PRO A 30 -4.49 -8.21 -7.86
C PRO A 30 -3.92 -7.79 -6.49
N MET A 31 -4.80 -7.72 -5.50
CA MET A 31 -4.41 -7.56 -4.10
C MET A 31 -4.19 -8.92 -3.46
N THR A 32 -3.07 -9.10 -2.75
CA THR A 32 -2.80 -10.35 -2.01
C THR A 32 -3.76 -10.53 -0.83
N VAL A 33 -4.23 -9.43 -0.24
CA VAL A 33 -5.15 -9.42 0.89
C VAL A 33 -6.14 -8.28 0.71
N ILE A 34 -7.41 -8.55 1.01
CA ILE A 34 -8.46 -7.53 1.12
C ILE A 34 -8.88 -7.47 2.59
N TYR A 35 -8.66 -6.31 3.19
CA TYR A 35 -9.08 -5.98 4.55
C TYR A 35 -10.54 -5.54 4.54
N GLN A 36 -11.39 -6.30 5.23
CA GLN A 36 -12.83 -6.11 5.28
C GLN A 36 -13.21 -5.09 6.34
N ASP A 37 -14.16 -4.21 6.00
CA ASP A 37 -14.67 -3.17 6.90
C ASP A 37 -13.56 -2.36 7.57
N GLY A 38 -12.55 -1.99 6.77
CA GLY A 38 -11.39 -1.26 7.25
C GLY A 38 -11.81 0.07 7.91
N VAL A 39 -11.28 0.35 9.09
CA VAL A 39 -11.44 1.61 9.83
C VAL A 39 -10.09 2.28 9.93
N GLN A 40 -10.00 3.55 9.51
CA GLN A 40 -8.84 4.40 9.73
C GLN A 40 -8.98 5.12 11.07
N HIS A 41 -7.94 5.07 11.89
CA HIS A 41 -7.82 5.81 13.14
C HIS A 41 -6.81 6.94 12.94
N ASN A 42 -7.28 8.18 13.03
CA ASN A 42 -6.47 9.38 12.86
C ASN A 42 -5.67 9.71 14.14
N ARG A 43 -4.71 10.62 14.02
CA ARG A 43 -3.84 11.02 15.14
C ARG A 43 -4.58 11.79 16.24
N ASP A 44 -5.65 12.48 15.85
CA ASP A 44 -6.58 13.21 16.72
C ASP A 44 -7.60 12.30 17.42
N GLY A 45 -7.63 11.01 17.08
CA GLY A 45 -8.58 10.03 17.60
C GLY A 45 -9.86 9.90 16.79
N GLU A 46 -10.07 10.72 15.75
CA GLU A 46 -11.20 10.55 14.86
C GLU A 46 -11.07 9.28 14.01
N THR A 47 -12.22 8.70 13.65
CA THR A 47 -12.26 7.53 12.78
C THR A 47 -12.95 7.83 11.46
N GLN A 48 -12.46 7.24 10.37
CA GLN A 48 -13.07 7.33 9.05
C GLN A 48 -12.95 6.01 8.28
N GLY A 49 -13.59 5.93 7.11
CA GLY A 49 -13.49 4.78 6.22
C GLY A 49 -12.03 4.43 5.87
N GLY A 50 -11.65 3.19 6.16
CA GLY A 50 -10.29 2.67 6.07
C GLY A 50 -9.93 2.01 4.75
N GLY A 51 -10.74 2.13 3.70
CA GLY A 51 -10.49 1.49 2.39
C GLY A 51 -9.11 1.77 1.79
N LYS A 52 -8.46 2.88 2.19
CA LYS A 52 -7.08 3.22 1.82
C LYS A 52 -6.05 2.15 2.20
N VAL A 53 -6.32 1.32 3.20
CA VAL A 53 -5.41 0.24 3.62
C VAL A 53 -5.25 -0.84 2.53
N ASN A 54 -6.27 -1.04 1.68
CA ASN A 54 -6.26 -2.02 0.60
C ASN A 54 -5.47 -1.54 -0.63
N THR A 55 -5.24 -0.24 -0.77
CA THR A 55 -4.68 0.35 -1.99
C THR A 55 -3.17 0.54 -1.91
N ARG A 56 -2.54 0.14 -0.80
CA ARG A 56 -1.10 0.31 -0.52
C ARG A 56 -0.52 -0.93 0.14
N ALA A 57 0.80 -0.92 0.35
CA ALA A 57 1.40 -1.89 1.25
C ALA A 57 0.91 -1.62 2.69
N ALA A 58 0.54 -2.70 3.38
CA ALA A 58 0.12 -2.68 4.77
C ALA A 58 0.99 -3.63 5.59
N ILE A 59 1.44 -3.20 6.76
CA ILE A 59 2.12 -4.05 7.75
C ILE A 59 1.17 -4.27 8.92
N LEU A 60 1.00 -5.53 9.31
CA LEU A 60 0.31 -5.90 10.54
C LEU A 60 1.28 -5.77 11.72
N VAL A 61 0.88 -5.03 12.75
CA VAL A 61 1.60 -4.87 14.02
C VAL A 61 0.66 -5.24 15.17
N LYS A 62 1.23 -5.88 16.20
CA LYS A 62 0.45 -6.34 17.37
C LYS A 62 0.13 -5.20 18.33
N GLU A 63 1.08 -4.29 18.53
CA GLU A 63 0.95 -3.17 19.46
C GLU A 63 0.29 -1.98 18.78
N LYS A 64 -0.55 -1.26 19.54
CA LYS A 64 -1.25 -0.07 19.05
C LYS A 64 -0.24 1.03 18.69
N PRO A 65 -0.22 1.50 17.43
CA PRO A 65 0.68 2.58 17.04
C PRO A 65 0.37 3.88 17.78
N VAL A 66 1.37 4.48 18.42
CA VAL A 66 1.24 5.77 19.12
C VAL A 66 1.61 6.92 18.18
N GLY A 67 0.77 7.97 18.15
CA GLY A 67 1.01 9.19 17.36
C GLY A 67 1.00 8.99 15.83
N LYS A 68 0.47 7.87 15.35
CA LYS A 68 0.41 7.51 13.93
C LYS A 68 -1.01 7.22 13.50
N VAL A 69 -1.29 7.43 12.22
CA VAL A 69 -2.50 6.89 11.60
C VAL A 69 -2.33 5.37 11.49
N TYR A 70 -3.34 4.62 11.91
CA TYR A 70 -3.37 3.17 11.77
C TYR A 70 -4.75 2.71 11.34
N TYR A 71 -4.85 1.45 10.95
CA TYR A 71 -6.09 0.85 10.49
C TYR A 71 -6.41 -0.42 11.29
N THR A 72 -7.69 -0.73 11.39
CA THR A 72 -8.19 -2.03 11.88
C THR A 72 -9.15 -2.59 10.84
N ALA A 73 -9.25 -3.90 10.74
CA ALA A 73 -10.19 -4.55 9.83
C ALA A 73 -10.69 -5.86 10.44
N LYS A 74 -11.92 -6.26 10.07
CA LYS A 74 -12.65 -7.38 10.67
C LYS A 74 -11.91 -8.72 10.57
N ASN A 75 -11.19 -8.92 9.46
CA ASN A 75 -10.45 -10.14 9.16
C ASN A 75 -8.97 -10.09 9.59
N THR A 76 -8.62 -9.23 10.55
CA THR A 76 -7.25 -9.11 11.07
C THR A 76 -7.27 -8.94 12.58
N ASP A 77 -6.37 -9.65 13.24
CA ASP A 77 -6.07 -9.46 14.66
C ASP A 77 -4.80 -8.61 14.81
N GLY A 78 -4.99 -7.34 15.17
CA GLY A 78 -3.94 -6.34 15.31
C GLY A 78 -4.23 -5.04 14.56
N TYR A 79 -3.18 -4.24 14.39
CA TYR A 79 -3.24 -2.92 13.77
C TYR A 79 -2.47 -2.91 12.46
N LEU A 80 -2.99 -2.22 11.47
CA LEU A 80 -2.42 -2.12 10.13
C LEU A 80 -1.80 -0.74 9.94
N LEU A 81 -0.54 -0.71 9.51
CA LEU A 81 0.13 0.51 9.09
C LEU A 81 0.16 0.54 7.56
N SER A 82 -0.51 1.53 6.97
CA SER A 82 -0.35 1.82 5.55
C SER A 82 0.96 2.59 5.36
N ILE A 83 1.93 1.98 4.66
CA ILE A 83 3.26 2.57 4.47
C ILE A 83 3.36 3.34 3.16
N TYR A 84 3.82 2.71 2.09
CA TYR A 84 4.11 3.35 0.81
C TYR A 84 3.26 2.77 -0.32
N PRO A 85 2.90 3.60 -1.31
CA PRO A 85 2.52 3.12 -2.64
C PRO A 85 3.64 2.27 -3.24
N ARG A 86 3.26 1.25 -4.02
CA ARG A 86 4.21 0.39 -4.75
C ARG A 86 4.11 0.71 -6.23
N ILE A 87 5.24 0.72 -6.93
CA ILE A 87 5.26 0.68 -8.39
C ILE A 87 5.14 -0.80 -8.79
N LEU A 88 4.22 -1.10 -9.70
CA LEU A 88 4.08 -2.42 -10.28
C LEU A 88 4.93 -2.49 -11.54
N ILE A 89 5.83 -3.47 -11.60
CA ILE A 89 6.70 -3.69 -12.75
C ILE A 89 6.52 -5.10 -13.29
N ARG A 90 6.67 -5.26 -14.60
CA ARG A 90 6.68 -6.55 -15.29
C ARG A 90 8.01 -6.76 -15.98
N ARG A 91 8.59 -7.94 -15.82
CA ARG A 91 9.78 -8.34 -16.59
C ARG A 91 9.40 -8.51 -18.05
N ILE A 92 10.12 -7.84 -18.94
CA ILE A 92 9.97 -8.02 -20.39
C ILE A 92 10.51 -9.42 -20.73
N ARG A 93 9.67 -10.28 -21.31
CA ARG A 93 10.08 -11.60 -21.82
C ARG A 93 10.40 -11.44 -23.31
N ARG A 94 11.60 -11.87 -23.72
CA ARG A 94 11.96 -12.08 -25.12
C ARG A 94 11.67 -13.52 -25.51
#